data_AF-A0A7C2VK27-F1
#
_entry.id   AF-A0A7C2VK27-F1
#
_cell.length_a   1.000
_cell.length_b   1.000
_cell.length_c   1.000
_cell.angle_alpha   90.00
_cell.angle_beta   90.00
_cell.angle_gamma   90.00
#
_symmetry.space_group_name_H-M   'P 1'
#
loop_
_entity.id
_entity.type
_entity.pdbx_description
1 polymer ?
#
loop_
_entity_poly.entity_id
_entity_poly.type
_entity_poly.pdbx_seq_one_letter_code
_entity_poly.pdbx_strand_id
1 'polypeptide(L)'
;VLSAVEVATAILKNHRKAKRRNPNVKVPRGRKLVAKTGKQAVKVADGVLGIPLKPRQYICIQLHKRAKSLLREYGVCSVTLTLKAVHVAFSKTVRVEEPRGWIAVDVNEDNVTAVSSDGEVKVFDLTRLKEAGYGHFERKRRLQRRHHKDRRVLRKALSKLSENYRNKVSTMLHQTSTAIVKWCKERGYEPIHEDMKGLGRA
;
A
#
# COMPACT_ATOMS: atom_id res chain seq x y z
N VAL A 1 -15.01 -4.08 -25.02
CA VAL A 1 -15.30 -2.63 -25.17
C VAL A 1 -15.76 -1.98 -23.86
N LEU A 2 -16.67 -2.62 -23.09
CA LEU A 2 -17.15 -2.11 -21.79
C LEU A 2 -16.04 -1.70 -20.80
N SER A 3 -14.97 -2.50 -20.66
CA SER A 3 -13.92 -2.21 -19.68
C SER A 3 -13.12 -0.93 -19.95
N ALA A 4 -12.97 -0.52 -21.21
CA ALA A 4 -12.27 0.72 -21.57
C ALA A 4 -13.12 1.96 -21.25
N VAL A 5 -14.42 1.88 -21.55
CA VAL A 5 -15.39 2.95 -21.26
C VAL A 5 -15.54 3.14 -19.75
N GLU A 6 -15.62 2.05 -18.98
CA GLU A 6 -15.65 2.09 -17.51
C GLU A 6 -14.43 2.82 -16.93
N VAL A 7 -13.23 2.46 -17.40
CA VAL A 7 -11.98 3.08 -16.94
C VAL A 7 -11.94 4.57 -17.29
N ALA A 8 -12.29 4.93 -18.53
CA ALA A 8 -12.35 6.33 -18.95
C ALA A 8 -13.36 7.14 -18.11
N THR A 9 -14.54 6.58 -17.87
CA THR A 9 -15.60 7.21 -17.08
C THR A 9 -15.16 7.43 -15.63
N ALA A 10 -14.51 6.44 -15.01
CA ALA A 10 -13.97 6.56 -13.66
C ALA A 10 -12.90 7.67 -13.56
N ILE A 11 -12.00 7.75 -14.55
CA ILE A 11 -10.97 8.79 -14.63
C ILE A 11 -11.61 10.18 -14.72
N LEU A 12 -12.61 10.35 -15.60
CA LEU A 12 -13.30 11.63 -15.78
C LEU A 12 -14.10 12.05 -14.53
N LYS A 13 -14.78 11.10 -13.87
CA LYS A 13 -15.50 11.34 -12.60
C LYS A 13 -14.56 11.84 -11.51
N ASN A 14 -13.40 11.19 -11.36
CA ASN A 14 -12.38 11.60 -10.40
C ASN A 14 -11.79 12.97 -10.73
N HIS A 15 -11.54 13.26 -12.02
CA HIS A 15 -11.09 14.57 -12.46
C HIS A 15 -12.10 15.68 -12.12
N ARG A 16 -13.40 15.45 -12.36
CA ARG A 16 -14.46 16.40 -11.98
C ARG A 16 -14.47 16.67 -10.47
N LYS A 17 -14.33 15.64 -9.64
CA LYS A 17 -14.24 15.79 -8.16
C LYS A 17 -12.99 16.58 -7.74
N ALA A 18 -11.86 16.33 -8.39
CA ALA A 18 -10.61 17.05 -8.11
C ALA A 18 -10.68 18.52 -8.56
N LYS A 19 -11.28 18.79 -9.73
CA LYS A 19 -11.43 20.15 -10.28
C LYS A 19 -12.27 21.07 -9.38
N ARG A 20 -13.27 20.51 -8.69
CA ARG A 20 -14.05 21.24 -7.67
C ARG A 20 -13.20 21.72 -6.48
N ARG A 21 -12.11 21.02 -6.15
CA ARG A 21 -11.20 21.38 -5.05
C ARG A 21 -10.02 22.23 -5.51
N ASN A 22 -9.61 22.09 -6.76
CA ASN A 22 -8.50 22.81 -7.36
C ASN A 22 -8.80 23.09 -8.84
N PRO A 23 -9.10 24.34 -9.22
CA PRO A 23 -9.39 24.72 -10.62
C PRO A 23 -8.24 24.40 -11.59
N ASN A 24 -7.00 24.40 -11.10
CA ASN A 24 -5.78 24.18 -11.88
C ASN A 24 -5.38 22.69 -11.97
N VAL A 25 -6.29 21.77 -11.67
CA VAL A 25 -5.98 20.33 -11.77
C VAL A 25 -5.75 19.93 -13.23
N LYS A 26 -4.65 19.21 -13.47
CA LYS A 26 -4.28 18.78 -14.81
C LYS A 26 -5.32 17.84 -15.42
N VAL A 27 -5.67 18.08 -16.68
CA VAL A 27 -6.58 17.23 -17.46
C VAL A 27 -5.99 15.81 -17.60
N PRO A 28 -6.77 14.75 -17.33
CA PRO A 28 -6.31 13.38 -17.50
C PRO A 28 -6.03 13.09 -18.97
N ARG A 29 -4.92 12.39 -19.24
CA ARG A 29 -4.57 11.90 -20.57
C ARG A 29 -4.08 10.45 -20.44
N GLY A 30 -4.45 9.59 -21.39
CA GLY A 30 -3.89 8.25 -21.48
C GLY A 30 -2.39 8.34 -21.79
N ARG A 31 -1.54 7.93 -20.85
CA ARG A 31 -0.06 7.99 -21.03
C ARG A 31 0.59 6.63 -21.19
N LYS A 32 -0.12 5.56 -20.85
CA LYS A 32 0.42 4.20 -20.79
C LYS A 32 -0.60 3.23 -21.35
N LEU A 33 -0.10 2.20 -22.04
CA LEU A 33 -0.91 1.08 -22.48
C LEU A 33 -1.32 0.26 -21.26
N VAL A 34 -2.62 0.09 -21.10
CA VAL A 34 -3.25 -0.65 -20.00
C VAL A 34 -4.42 -1.43 -20.57
N ALA A 35 -4.50 -2.72 -20.23
CA ALA A 35 -5.67 -3.54 -20.51
C ALA A 35 -6.30 -3.99 -19.18
N LYS A 36 -7.58 -3.71 -19.00
CA LYS A 36 -8.33 -4.14 -17.81
C LYS A 36 -9.35 -5.19 -18.20
N THR A 37 -9.35 -6.28 -17.45
CA THR A 37 -10.21 -7.44 -17.64
C THR A 37 -10.97 -7.74 -16.36
N GLY A 38 -12.29 -7.93 -16.46
CA GLY A 38 -13.14 -8.28 -15.32
C GLY A 38 -13.02 -9.75 -14.92
N LYS A 39 -13.58 -10.11 -13.76
CA LYS A 39 -13.59 -11.48 -13.21
C LYS A 39 -13.98 -12.56 -14.22
N GLN A 40 -15.03 -12.34 -15.00
CA GLN A 40 -15.58 -13.33 -15.94
C GLN A 40 -14.63 -13.66 -17.11
N ALA A 41 -13.70 -12.75 -17.42
CA ALA A 41 -12.77 -12.91 -18.53
C ALA A 41 -11.36 -13.32 -18.06
N VAL A 42 -11.24 -13.86 -16.85
CA VAL A 42 -9.97 -14.32 -16.29
C VAL A 42 -10.20 -15.64 -15.56
N LYS A 43 -9.27 -16.60 -15.74
CA LYS A 43 -9.26 -17.85 -14.98
C LYS A 43 -7.96 -17.97 -14.20
N VAL A 44 -8.04 -18.31 -12.93
CA VAL A 44 -6.86 -18.70 -12.13
C VAL A 44 -7.01 -20.19 -11.80
N ALA A 45 -6.07 -21.00 -12.25
CA ALA A 45 -6.01 -22.42 -11.96
C ALA A 45 -4.54 -22.81 -11.72
N ASP A 46 -4.28 -23.61 -10.68
CA ASP A 46 -2.95 -24.15 -10.34
C ASP A 46 -1.83 -23.09 -10.23
N GLY A 47 -2.19 -21.87 -9.85
CA GLY A 47 -1.25 -20.75 -9.77
C GLY A 47 -0.83 -20.17 -11.12
N VAL A 48 -1.61 -20.41 -12.16
CA VAL A 48 -1.49 -19.79 -13.48
C VAL A 48 -2.69 -18.87 -13.69
N LEU A 49 -2.41 -17.65 -14.14
CA LEU A 49 -3.40 -16.68 -14.55
C LEU A 49 -3.61 -16.78 -16.07
N GLY A 50 -4.76 -17.29 -16.49
CA GLY A 50 -5.18 -17.38 -17.88
C GLY A 50 -6.02 -16.19 -18.29
N ILE A 51 -5.61 -15.52 -19.36
CA ILE A 51 -6.31 -14.35 -19.93
C ILE A 51 -6.61 -14.65 -21.40
N PRO A 52 -7.88 -14.72 -21.82
CA PRO A 52 -8.26 -15.00 -23.20
C PRO A 52 -7.87 -13.82 -24.10
N LEU A 53 -7.23 -14.12 -25.23
CA LEU A 53 -6.96 -13.16 -26.29
C LEU A 53 -7.94 -13.31 -27.46
N LYS A 54 -8.15 -14.56 -27.89
CA LYS A 54 -9.04 -14.96 -28.99
C LYS A 54 -9.68 -16.31 -28.62
N PRO A 55 -10.71 -16.78 -29.34
CA PRO A 55 -11.22 -18.13 -29.15
C PRO A 55 -10.09 -19.15 -29.12
N ARG A 56 -10.02 -19.96 -28.06
CA ARG A 56 -9.00 -21.00 -27.84
C ARG A 56 -7.55 -20.50 -27.71
N GLN A 57 -7.32 -19.19 -27.59
CA GLN A 57 -5.99 -18.61 -27.35
C GLN A 57 -5.95 -17.82 -26.05
N TYR A 58 -4.99 -18.17 -25.19
CA TYR A 58 -4.83 -17.61 -23.85
C TYR A 58 -3.40 -17.15 -23.62
N ILE A 59 -3.24 -16.01 -22.95
CA ILE A 59 -1.99 -15.67 -22.25
C ILE A 59 -2.03 -16.37 -20.91
N CYS A 60 -1.03 -17.21 -20.65
CA CYS A 60 -0.82 -17.87 -19.37
C CYS A 60 0.33 -17.20 -18.64
N ILE A 61 0.06 -16.63 -17.46
CA ILE A 61 1.05 -15.93 -16.65
C ILE A 61 1.23 -16.71 -15.36
N GLN A 62 2.44 -17.21 -15.13
CA GLN A 62 2.73 -17.93 -13.90
C GLN A 62 2.80 -16.95 -12.72
N LEU A 63 2.01 -17.22 -11.69
CA LEU A 63 1.94 -16.35 -10.53
C LEU A 63 3.13 -16.60 -9.59
N HIS A 64 3.63 -15.53 -8.99
CA HIS A 64 4.62 -15.62 -7.92
C HIS A 64 4.06 -16.39 -6.70
N LYS A 65 4.92 -17.08 -5.92
CA LYS A 65 4.53 -17.92 -4.77
C LYS A 65 3.53 -17.24 -3.83
N ARG A 66 3.77 -15.96 -3.50
CA ARG A 66 2.88 -15.16 -2.64
C ARG A 66 1.50 -14.92 -3.26
N ALA A 67 1.45 -14.63 -4.56
CA ALA A 67 0.19 -14.44 -5.27
C ALA A 67 -0.60 -15.76 -5.39
N LYS A 68 0.08 -16.90 -5.60
CA LYS A 68 -0.56 -18.23 -5.56
C LYS A 68 -1.24 -18.48 -4.22
N SER A 69 -0.56 -18.20 -3.11
CA SER A 69 -1.13 -18.37 -1.77
C SER A 69 -2.38 -17.51 -1.56
N LEU A 70 -2.34 -16.23 -1.95
CA LEU A 70 -3.45 -15.29 -1.77
C LEU A 70 -4.65 -15.67 -2.64
N LEU A 71 -4.42 -16.02 -3.91
CA LEU A 71 -5.50 -16.33 -4.86
C LEU A 71 -6.06 -17.75 -4.71
N ARG A 72 -5.46 -18.59 -3.86
CA ARG A 72 -6.10 -19.82 -3.37
C ARG A 72 -7.17 -19.54 -2.32
N GLU A 73 -6.94 -18.55 -1.46
CA GLU A 73 -7.85 -18.18 -0.37
C GLU A 73 -8.91 -17.17 -0.82
N TYR A 74 -8.60 -16.30 -1.79
CA TYR A 74 -9.44 -15.16 -2.15
C TYR A 74 -9.91 -15.18 -3.60
N GLY A 75 -11.13 -14.67 -3.81
CA GLY A 75 -11.72 -14.53 -5.13
C GLY A 75 -11.09 -13.41 -5.95
N VAL A 76 -10.75 -13.69 -7.22
CA VAL A 76 -10.30 -12.67 -8.18
C VAL A 76 -11.46 -11.79 -8.61
N CYS A 77 -11.25 -10.48 -8.61
CA CYS A 77 -12.24 -9.48 -9.02
C CYS A 77 -11.94 -8.89 -10.40
N SER A 78 -10.69 -8.51 -10.62
CA SER A 78 -10.25 -7.96 -11.91
C SER A 78 -8.75 -8.07 -12.08
N VAL A 79 -8.31 -8.02 -13.34
CA VAL A 79 -6.90 -8.01 -13.71
C VAL A 79 -6.62 -6.76 -14.53
N THR A 80 -5.51 -6.09 -14.22
CA THR A 80 -4.99 -4.97 -14.99
C THR A 80 -3.61 -5.33 -15.49
N LEU A 81 -3.47 -5.42 -16.80
CA LEU A 81 -2.21 -5.63 -17.50
C LEU A 81 -1.60 -4.29 -17.87
N THR A 82 -0.31 -4.16 -17.59
CA THR A 82 0.54 -3.08 -18.07
C THR A 82 1.74 -3.68 -18.79
N LEU A 83 2.50 -2.87 -19.52
CA LEU A 83 3.73 -3.33 -20.18
C LEU A 83 4.78 -3.95 -19.25
N LYS A 84 4.70 -3.72 -17.93
CA LYS A 84 5.72 -4.15 -16.96
C LYS A 84 5.20 -5.07 -15.87
N ALA A 85 3.88 -5.13 -15.68
CA ALA A 85 3.30 -5.77 -14.51
C ALA A 85 1.86 -6.18 -14.76
N VAL A 86 1.48 -7.24 -14.05
CA VAL A 86 0.11 -7.73 -13.93
C VAL A 86 -0.38 -7.43 -12.53
N HIS A 87 -1.47 -6.67 -12.43
CA HIS A 87 -2.12 -6.37 -11.17
C HIS A 87 -3.40 -7.20 -11.06
N VAL A 88 -3.49 -8.03 -10.03
CA VAL A 88 -4.69 -8.83 -9.74
C VAL A 88 -5.37 -8.23 -8.51
N ALA A 89 -6.58 -7.73 -8.70
CA ALA A 89 -7.46 -7.32 -7.60
C ALA A 89 -8.23 -8.54 -7.12
N PHE A 90 -8.29 -8.74 -5.80
CA PHE A 90 -9.02 -9.82 -5.15
C PHE A 90 -9.87 -9.27 -4.01
N SER A 91 -10.91 -10.02 -3.63
CA SER A 91 -11.76 -9.72 -2.49
C SER A 91 -11.65 -10.84 -1.45
N LYS A 92 -11.50 -10.45 -0.19
CA LYS A 92 -11.64 -11.32 0.97
C LYS A 92 -12.92 -10.94 1.71
N THR A 93 -13.84 -11.88 1.86
CA THR A 93 -14.94 -11.74 2.82
C THR A 93 -14.39 -12.13 4.19
N VAL A 94 -14.45 -11.21 5.15
CA VAL A 94 -14.00 -11.45 6.52
C VAL A 94 -15.23 -11.57 7.40
N ARG A 95 -15.33 -12.63 8.20
CA ARG A 95 -16.32 -12.72 9.28
C ARG A 95 -15.74 -11.95 10.47
N VAL A 96 -16.55 -11.06 11.03
CA VAL A 96 -16.20 -10.37 12.28
C VAL A 96 -16.59 -11.33 13.39
N GLU A 97 -15.61 -11.80 14.14
CA GLU A 97 -15.80 -12.65 15.31
C GLU A 97 -15.60 -11.80 16.57
N GLU A 98 -16.34 -12.10 17.63
CA GLU A 98 -16.14 -11.41 18.91
C GLU A 98 -14.76 -11.74 19.48
N PRO A 99 -13.98 -10.72 19.89
CA PRO A 99 -12.65 -10.95 20.42
C PRO A 99 -12.72 -11.59 21.81
N ARG A 100 -11.75 -12.44 22.12
CA ARG A 100 -11.61 -13.06 23.46
C ARG A 100 -11.02 -12.11 24.49
N GLY A 101 -10.48 -10.98 24.04
CA GLY A 101 -9.78 -10.01 24.85
C GLY A 101 -9.18 -8.91 23.96
N TRP A 102 -8.43 -8.00 24.58
CA TRP A 102 -7.94 -6.80 23.94
C TRP A 102 -6.43 -6.68 24.06
N ILE A 103 -5.81 -6.01 23.09
CA ILE A 103 -4.42 -5.57 23.17
C ILE A 103 -4.40 -4.05 23.01
N ALA A 104 -4.12 -3.34 24.10
CA ALA A 104 -3.93 -1.90 24.08
C ALA A 104 -2.57 -1.57 23.47
N VAL A 105 -2.55 -0.72 22.45
CA VAL A 105 -1.35 -0.30 21.73
C VAL A 105 -1.13 1.18 21.98
N ASP A 106 0.02 1.50 22.58
CA ASP A 106 0.56 2.83 22.81
C ASP A 106 1.75 3.08 21.85
N VAL A 107 1.74 4.22 21.17
CA VAL A 107 2.71 4.53 20.11
C VAL A 107 3.56 5.72 20.51
N ASN A 108 4.86 5.49 20.68
CA ASN A 108 5.87 6.52 20.96
C ASN A 108 6.81 6.72 19.76
N GLU A 109 7.71 7.71 19.83
CA GLU A 109 8.62 8.03 18.72
C GLU A 109 9.65 6.93 18.41
N ASP A 110 10.07 6.18 19.43
CA ASP A 110 11.10 5.14 19.34
C ASP A 110 10.64 3.75 19.75
N ASN A 111 9.39 3.59 20.17
CA ASN A 111 8.83 2.27 20.45
C ASN A 111 7.31 2.25 20.28
N VAL A 112 6.77 1.05 20.14
CA VAL A 112 5.35 0.78 20.33
C VAL A 112 5.23 -0.18 21.50
N THR A 113 4.49 0.22 22.52
CA THR A 113 4.21 -0.64 23.68
C THR A 113 2.82 -1.21 23.53
N ALA A 114 2.67 -2.51 23.74
CA ALA A 114 1.40 -3.17 23.61
C ALA A 114 1.14 -4.10 24.82
N VAL A 115 -0.02 -3.96 25.42
CA VAL A 115 -0.41 -4.64 26.67
C VAL A 115 -1.69 -5.42 26.44
N SER A 116 -1.69 -6.71 26.76
CA SER A 116 -2.85 -7.57 26.62
C SER A 116 -3.74 -7.56 27.86
N SER A 117 -5.01 -7.93 27.71
CA SER A 117 -5.96 -8.02 28.84
C SER A 117 -5.56 -9.02 29.94
N ASP A 118 -4.69 -9.99 29.63
CA ASP A 118 -4.10 -10.94 30.60
C ASP A 118 -2.77 -10.45 31.20
N GLY A 119 -2.34 -9.22 30.90
CA GLY A 119 -1.17 -8.58 31.51
C GLY A 119 0.17 -8.83 30.80
N GLU A 120 0.20 -9.50 29.65
CA GLU A 120 1.43 -9.64 28.85
C GLU A 120 1.78 -8.30 28.19
N VAL A 121 3.03 -7.86 28.36
CA VAL A 121 3.55 -6.63 27.77
C VAL A 121 4.56 -6.97 26.68
N LYS A 122 4.41 -6.34 25.50
CA LYS A 122 5.40 -6.37 24.42
C LYS A 122 5.79 -4.98 24.01
N VAL A 123 7.10 -4.78 23.89
CA VAL A 123 7.68 -3.53 23.40
C VAL A 123 8.32 -3.80 22.05
N PHE A 124 7.89 -3.06 21.03
CA PHE A 124 8.43 -3.11 19.68
C PHE A 124 9.38 -1.93 19.48
N ASP A 125 10.67 -2.22 19.38
CA ASP A 125 11.71 -1.20 19.19
C ASP A 125 11.63 -0.56 17.79
N LEU A 126 11.54 0.78 17.76
CA LEU A 126 11.58 1.64 16.58
C LEU A 126 12.77 2.62 16.61
N THR A 127 13.79 2.41 17.46
CA THR A 127 14.99 3.27 17.53
C THR A 127 15.64 3.46 16.17
N ARG A 128 15.74 2.39 15.36
CA ARG A 128 16.25 2.45 13.98
C ARG A 128 15.43 3.35 13.06
N LEU A 129 14.13 3.51 13.32
CA LEU A 129 13.23 4.37 12.56
C LEU A 129 13.54 5.84 12.91
N LYS A 130 13.66 6.13 14.20
CA LYS A 130 14.04 7.45 14.74
C LYS A 130 15.41 7.89 14.21
N GLU A 131 16.42 7.02 14.25
CA GLU A 131 17.73 7.26 13.65
C GLU A 131 17.66 7.53 12.14
N ALA A 132 16.80 6.79 11.41
CA ALA A 132 16.58 7.03 9.99
C ALA A 132 15.97 8.42 9.73
N GLY A 133 15.11 8.90 10.64
CA GLY A 133 14.54 10.24 10.63
C GLY A 133 15.62 11.32 10.77
N TYR A 134 16.48 11.22 11.78
CA TYR A 134 17.61 12.14 11.97
C TYR A 134 18.55 12.14 10.77
N GLY A 135 18.93 10.94 10.29
CA GLY A 135 19.78 10.80 9.12
C GLY A 135 19.16 11.38 7.85
N HIS A 136 17.84 11.27 7.67
CA HIS A 136 17.12 11.90 6.56
C HIS A 136 17.17 13.43 6.65
N PHE A 137 16.91 13.99 7.83
CA PHE A 137 16.89 15.42 8.06
C PHE A 137 18.26 16.08 7.80
N GLU A 138 19.34 15.48 8.30
CA GLU A 138 20.70 15.95 8.07
C GLU A 138 21.08 15.89 6.57
N ARG A 139 20.76 14.79 5.89
CA ARG A 139 20.98 14.66 4.44
C ARG A 139 20.19 15.70 3.65
N LYS A 140 18.94 15.96 4.03
CA LYS A 140 18.08 16.99 3.42
C LYS A 140 18.72 18.37 3.55
N ARG A 141 19.16 18.76 4.75
CA ARG A 141 19.87 20.03 5.01
C ARG A 141 21.14 20.15 4.17
N ARG A 142 21.97 19.11 4.10
CA ARG A 142 23.20 19.11 3.29
C ARG A 142 22.91 19.30 1.80
N LEU A 143 21.91 18.62 1.25
CA LEU A 143 21.51 18.78 -0.15
C LEU A 143 21.00 20.20 -0.44
N GLN A 144 20.19 20.75 0.47
CA GLN A 144 19.70 22.13 0.35
C GLN A 144 20.85 23.13 0.31
N ARG A 145 21.83 23.02 1.21
CA ARG A 145 23.02 23.89 1.20
C ARG A 145 23.85 23.72 -0.08
N ARG A 146 24.12 22.48 -0.48
CA ARG A 146 24.95 22.17 -1.65
C ARG A 146 24.33 22.65 -2.97
N HIS A 147 23.02 22.50 -3.14
CA HIS A 147 22.33 22.78 -4.40
C HIS A 147 21.35 23.96 -4.31
N HIS A 148 21.56 24.90 -3.38
CA HIS A 148 20.66 26.06 -3.20
C HIS A 148 20.49 26.90 -4.47
N LYS A 149 21.52 27.00 -5.32
CA LYS A 149 21.48 27.76 -6.58
C LYS A 149 20.82 27.01 -7.74
N ASP A 150 20.83 25.67 -7.71
CA ASP A 150 20.23 24.85 -8.78
C ASP A 150 18.95 24.14 -8.28
N ARG A 151 17.83 24.82 -8.50
CA ARG A 151 16.49 24.32 -8.13
C ARG A 151 16.14 23.01 -8.85
N ARG A 152 16.65 22.76 -10.06
CA ARG A 152 16.34 21.56 -10.84
C ARG A 152 17.04 20.34 -10.22
N VAL A 153 18.33 20.47 -9.93
CA VAL A 153 19.12 19.42 -9.28
C VAL A 153 18.63 19.18 -7.86
N LEU A 154 18.39 20.25 -7.08
CA LEU A 154 17.88 20.14 -5.71
C LEU A 154 16.55 19.37 -5.64
N ARG A 155 15.60 19.71 -6.52
CA ARG A 155 14.30 19.03 -6.58
C ARG A 155 14.46 17.54 -6.86
N LYS A 156 15.32 17.16 -7.82
CA LYS A 156 15.56 15.75 -8.17
C LYS A 156 16.21 14.99 -7.02
N ALA A 157 17.22 15.58 -6.39
CA ALA A 157 17.93 14.98 -5.27
C ALA A 157 17.03 14.79 -4.03
N LEU A 158 16.25 15.82 -3.67
CA LEU A 158 15.29 15.75 -2.57
C LEU A 158 14.18 14.73 -2.85
N SER A 159 13.66 14.66 -4.09
CA SER A 159 12.64 13.67 -4.45
C SER A 159 13.14 12.25 -4.22
N LYS A 160 14.36 11.93 -4.68
CA LYS A 160 14.96 10.60 -4.51
C LYS A 160 15.22 10.30 -3.03
N LEU A 161 15.73 11.27 -2.27
CA LEU A 161 15.98 11.12 -0.83
C LEU A 161 14.68 10.86 -0.06
N SER A 162 13.63 11.63 -0.32
CA SER A 162 12.31 11.47 0.32
C SER A 162 11.64 10.16 -0.06
N GLU A 163 11.75 9.72 -1.32
CA GLU A 163 11.24 8.43 -1.76
C GLU A 163 11.92 7.27 -1.03
N ASN A 164 13.25 7.28 -0.96
CA ASN A 164 14.02 6.27 -0.24
C ASN A 164 13.67 6.22 1.26
N TYR A 165 13.56 7.39 1.90
CA TYR A 165 13.17 7.48 3.30
C TYR A 165 11.76 6.93 3.55
N ARG A 166 10.79 7.34 2.72
CA ARG A 166 9.41 6.85 2.83
C ARG A 166 9.33 5.32 2.63
N ASN A 167 10.09 4.77 1.69
CA ASN A 167 10.13 3.32 1.47
C ASN A 167 10.73 2.59 2.67
N LYS A 168 11.81 3.12 3.27
CA LYS A 168 12.42 2.56 4.48
C LYS A 168 11.42 2.59 5.65
N VAL A 169 10.83 3.75 5.94
CA VAL A 169 9.83 3.94 7.00
C VAL A 169 8.65 2.99 6.80
N SER A 170 8.08 2.95 5.59
CA SER A 170 6.94 2.08 5.28
C SER A 170 7.27 0.60 5.47
N THR A 171 8.50 0.18 5.20
CA THR A 171 8.92 -1.22 5.38
C THR A 171 9.02 -1.56 6.87
N MET A 172 9.63 -0.69 7.66
CA MET A 172 9.80 -0.89 9.10
C MET A 172 8.44 -0.89 9.82
N LEU A 173 7.59 0.09 9.52
CA LEU A 173 6.24 0.14 10.09
C LEU A 173 5.41 -1.09 9.69
N HIS A 174 5.53 -1.56 8.44
CA HIS A 174 4.83 -2.76 8.01
C HIS A 174 5.28 -4.01 8.78
N GLN A 175 6.58 -4.14 9.07
CA GLN A 175 7.12 -5.25 9.86
C GLN A 175 6.57 -5.21 11.29
N THR A 176 6.61 -4.04 11.94
CA THR A 176 6.09 -3.85 13.31
C THR A 176 4.58 -4.12 13.38
N SER A 177 3.78 -3.53 12.49
CA SER A 177 2.34 -3.79 12.44
C SER A 177 2.01 -5.26 12.16
N THR A 178 2.81 -5.93 11.32
CA THR A 178 2.64 -7.37 11.06
C THR A 178 2.91 -8.19 12.32
N ALA A 179 3.93 -7.83 13.10
CA ALA A 179 4.25 -8.51 14.35
C ALA A 179 3.15 -8.32 15.40
N ILE A 180 2.61 -7.10 15.55
CA ILE A 180 1.47 -6.80 16.44
C ILE A 180 0.25 -7.62 16.03
N VAL A 181 -0.15 -7.56 14.76
CA VAL A 181 -1.34 -8.29 14.26
C VAL A 181 -1.16 -9.81 14.38
N LYS A 182 0.06 -10.32 14.20
CA LYS A 182 0.36 -11.74 14.39
C LYS A 182 0.13 -12.15 15.85
N TRP A 183 0.57 -11.34 16.81
CA TRP A 183 0.32 -11.56 18.22
C TRP A 183 -1.18 -11.49 18.57
N CYS A 184 -1.91 -10.50 18.05
CA CYS A 184 -3.37 -10.42 18.19
C CYS A 184 -4.07 -11.70 17.73
N LYS A 185 -3.69 -12.22 16.55
CA LYS A 185 -4.25 -13.46 16.00
C LYS A 185 -3.91 -14.70 16.81
N GLU A 186 -2.68 -14.80 17.31
CA GLU A 186 -2.24 -15.93 18.15
C GLU A 186 -3.05 -16.00 19.46
N ARG A 187 -3.45 -14.85 19.99
CA ARG A 187 -4.27 -14.75 21.21
C ARG A 187 -5.79 -14.79 20.95
N GLY A 188 -6.22 -14.47 19.73
CA GLY A 188 -7.63 -14.22 19.43
C GLY A 188 -8.14 -12.90 20.02
N TYR A 189 -7.25 -11.91 20.18
CA TYR A 189 -7.54 -10.61 20.77
C TYR A 189 -7.62 -9.52 19.69
N GLU A 190 -8.40 -8.47 19.95
CA GLU A 190 -8.52 -7.32 19.06
C GLU A 190 -7.64 -6.15 19.54
N PRO A 191 -6.92 -5.47 18.63
CA PRO A 191 -6.13 -4.32 19.01
C PRO A 191 -7.01 -3.09 19.28
N ILE A 192 -6.71 -2.37 20.36
CA ILE A 192 -7.27 -1.04 20.66
C ILE A 192 -6.13 -0.03 20.69
N HIS A 193 -6.37 1.16 20.16
CA HIS A 193 -5.39 2.25 20.15
C HIS A 193 -6.11 3.60 20.33
N GLU A 194 -5.37 4.61 20.74
CA GLU A 194 -5.88 5.98 20.88
C GLU A 194 -6.27 6.61 19.53
N ASP A 195 -7.26 7.52 19.55
CA ASP A 195 -7.61 8.29 18.35
C ASP A 195 -6.62 9.44 18.14
N MET A 196 -5.62 9.21 17.28
CA MET A 196 -4.59 10.20 16.95
C MET A 196 -5.05 11.30 15.96
N LYS A 197 -6.35 11.44 15.68
CA LYS A 197 -6.85 12.51 14.80
C LYS A 197 -6.62 13.88 15.44
N GLY A 198 -6.05 14.80 14.68
CA GLY A 198 -5.86 16.20 15.10
C GLY A 198 -4.48 16.50 15.69
N LEU A 199 -3.61 15.51 15.88
CA LEU A 199 -2.20 15.75 16.14
C LEU A 199 -1.59 16.47 14.91
N GLY A 200 -1.23 17.74 15.10
CA GLY A 200 -0.71 18.59 14.05
C GLY A 200 0.55 18.02 13.43
N ARG A 201 0.77 18.29 12.13
CA ARG A 201 2.09 18.13 11.52
C ARG A 201 2.97 19.27 12.03
N ALA A 202 3.66 19.05 13.14
CA ALA A 202 4.81 19.88 13.50
C ALA A 202 5.91 19.78 12.42
#